data_AF-A0A963IU18-F1
#
_entry.id   AF-A0A963IU18-F1
#
_cell.length_a   1.000
_cell.length_b   1.000
_cell.length_c   1.000
_cell.angle_alpha   90.00
_cell.angle_beta   90.00
_cell.angle_gamma   90.00
#
_symmetry.space_group_name_H-M   'P 1'
#
loop_
_entity.id
_entity.type
_entity.pdbx_description
1 polymer ?
#
loop_
_entity_poly.entity_id
_entity_poly.type
_entity_poly.pdbx_seq_one_letter_code
_entity_poly.pdbx_strand_id
1 'polypeptide(L)'
;MTIDALLQNTQWLATAWKLAKLYLGGLGAELLAEDASGLVGLSEETTCYLSAASFDAPGRFEDFVVHEAAHIFHNCKRETLGLRETRTREWLLEIDFGKRETFAYACEAYSRLQALGDGLRERQRLLAEHEQGSMPPDERVDAVEYVDILREAVAARNGWKRILQRCSPPRAARRTRIGEA
;
A
#
# COMPACT_ATOMS: atom_id res chain seq x y z
N MET A 1 19.39 16.04 0.44
CA MET A 1 18.59 16.48 1.61
C MET A 1 19.08 15.70 2.81
N THR A 2 19.35 16.35 3.95
CA THR A 2 19.75 15.67 5.20
C THR A 2 18.51 15.36 6.04
N ILE A 3 18.62 14.40 6.98
CA ILE A 3 17.51 14.06 7.88
C ILE A 3 17.11 15.26 8.75
N ASP A 4 18.06 16.05 9.26
CA ASP A 4 17.78 17.24 10.07
C ASP A 4 16.93 18.27 9.32
N ALA A 5 17.32 18.59 8.07
CA ALA A 5 16.55 19.48 7.23
C ALA A 5 15.14 18.92 6.92
N LEU A 6 15.02 17.61 6.70
CA LEU A 6 13.72 16.98 6.45
C LEU A 6 12.80 17.07 7.68
N LEU A 7 13.32 16.78 8.88
CA LEU A 7 12.56 16.84 10.13
C LEU A 7 12.10 18.28 10.43
N GLN A 8 12.96 19.28 10.22
CA GLN A 8 12.62 20.69 10.43
C GLN A 8 11.55 21.22 9.45
N ASN A 9 11.49 20.67 8.24
CA ASN A 9 10.53 21.07 7.21
C ASN A 9 9.25 20.23 7.19
N THR A 10 9.15 19.19 8.03
CA THR A 10 7.96 18.34 8.10
C THR A 10 6.83 19.08 8.82
N GLN A 11 5.66 19.19 8.19
CA GLN A 11 4.52 19.93 8.73
C GLN A 11 3.95 19.30 10.01
N TRP A 12 3.93 17.98 10.09
CA TRP A 12 3.27 17.24 11.16
C TRP A 12 4.29 16.63 12.13
N LEU A 13 4.17 16.96 13.41
CA LEU A 13 5.05 16.41 14.46
C LEU A 13 5.01 14.88 14.49
N ALA A 14 3.84 14.28 14.26
CA ALA A 14 3.70 12.83 14.18
C ALA A 14 4.51 12.21 13.04
N THR A 15 4.54 12.86 11.88
CA THR A 15 5.33 12.43 10.72
C THR A 15 6.81 12.62 10.97
N ALA A 16 7.23 13.76 11.54
CA ALA A 16 8.61 13.98 11.94
C ALA A 16 9.09 12.91 12.94
N TRP A 17 8.26 12.54 13.91
CA TRP A 17 8.55 11.47 14.85
C TRP A 17 8.73 10.11 14.16
N LYS A 18 7.85 9.75 13.23
CA LYS A 18 7.97 8.52 12.42
C LYS A 18 9.23 8.53 11.55
N LEU A 19 9.56 9.66 10.93
CA LEU A 19 10.78 9.82 10.13
C LEU A 19 12.05 9.67 10.97
N ALA A 20 12.08 10.22 12.18
CA ALA A 20 13.19 10.05 13.10
C ALA A 20 13.37 8.57 13.49
N LYS A 21 12.27 7.87 13.80
CA LYS A 21 12.29 6.43 14.08
C LYS A 21 12.77 5.61 12.88
N LEU A 22 12.26 5.90 11.68
CA LEU A 22 12.67 5.26 10.43
C LEU A 22 14.18 5.41 10.20
N TYR A 23 14.70 6.62 10.38
CA TYR A 23 16.13 6.92 10.21
C TYR A 23 16.99 6.23 11.26
N LEU A 24 16.64 6.34 12.55
CA LEU A 24 17.39 5.72 13.64
C LEU A 24 17.37 4.19 13.55
N GLY A 25 16.22 3.60 13.25
CA GLY A 25 16.07 2.16 13.04
C GLY A 25 16.90 1.68 11.85
N GLY A 26 16.96 2.45 10.75
CA GLY A 26 17.84 2.14 9.61
C GLY A 26 19.34 2.17 9.93
N LEU A 27 19.76 2.87 10.99
CA LEU A 27 21.13 2.86 11.49
C LEU A 27 21.39 1.76 12.53
N GLY A 28 20.38 0.96 12.87
CA GLY A 28 20.47 -0.05 13.92
C GLY A 28 20.48 0.52 15.35
N ALA A 29 20.04 1.77 15.53
CA ALA A 29 19.89 2.36 16.86
C ALA A 29 18.64 1.81 17.58
N GLU A 30 18.67 1.81 18.92
CA GLU A 30 17.49 1.49 19.72
C GLU A 30 16.34 2.45 19.40
N LEU A 31 15.15 1.89 19.20
CA LEU A 31 13.97 2.68 18.88
C LEU A 31 13.53 3.49 20.09
N LEU A 32 12.97 4.68 19.84
CA LEU A 32 12.61 5.66 20.87
C LEU A 32 11.44 5.23 21.79
N ALA A 33 10.93 4.00 21.67
CA ALA A 33 9.95 3.38 22.56
C ALA A 33 10.05 1.84 22.49
N GLU A 34 9.77 1.15 23.60
CA GLU A 34 9.82 -0.33 23.70
C GLU A 34 8.80 -1.05 22.79
N ASP A 35 7.70 -0.38 22.44
CA ASP A 35 6.61 -0.87 21.58
C ASP A 35 6.71 -0.36 20.14
N ALA A 36 7.76 0.38 19.80
CA ALA A 36 7.90 0.95 18.47
C ALA A 36 8.09 -0.20 17.45
N SER A 37 7.12 -0.37 16.56
CA SER A 37 7.30 -1.26 15.41
C SER A 37 8.48 -0.79 14.57
N GLY A 38 9.26 -1.74 14.04
CA GLY A 38 10.36 -1.50 13.12
C GLY A 38 9.82 -0.96 11.79
N LEU A 39 9.48 0.32 11.75
CA LEU A 39 9.00 1.00 10.56
C LEU A 39 10.11 0.98 9.51
N VAL A 40 9.84 0.37 8.36
CA VAL A 40 10.79 0.30 7.24
C VAL A 40 10.37 1.16 6.04
N GLY A 41 9.12 1.65 6.05
CA GLY A 41 8.57 2.58 5.07
C GLY A 41 7.59 3.56 5.71
N LEU A 42 7.44 4.72 5.07
CA LEU A 42 6.44 5.72 5.42
C LEU A 42 6.06 6.50 4.17
N SER A 43 4.77 6.73 3.98
CA SER A 43 4.26 7.65 2.97
C SER A 43 3.54 8.81 3.64
N GLU A 44 3.86 10.02 3.18
CA GLU A 44 3.20 11.26 3.57
C GLU A 44 2.85 12.03 2.30
N GLU A 45 1.57 12.33 2.12
CA GLU A 45 1.04 12.95 0.90
C GLU A 45 1.52 12.23 -0.38
N THR A 46 2.44 12.84 -1.13
CA THR A 46 3.01 12.32 -2.38
C THR A 46 4.47 11.89 -2.25
N THR A 47 4.97 11.71 -1.03
CA THR A 47 6.37 11.35 -0.77
C THR A 47 6.46 10.02 -0.03
N CYS A 48 7.29 9.10 -0.54
CA CYS A 48 7.69 7.88 0.16
C CYS A 48 9.06 8.07 0.80
N TYR A 49 9.19 7.61 2.04
CA TYR A 49 10.43 7.50 2.78
C TYR A 49 10.65 6.01 3.08
N LEU A 50 11.81 5.50 2.71
CA LEU A 50 12.19 4.11 2.95
C LEU A 50 13.52 4.09 3.68
N SER A 51 13.63 3.19 4.65
CA SER A 51 14.92 2.89 5.26
C SER A 51 15.78 2.07 4.29
N ALA A 52 17.11 2.25 4.31
CA ALA A 52 17.99 1.38 3.53
C ALA A 52 17.79 -0.11 3.89
N ALA A 53 17.45 -0.39 5.17
CA ALA A 53 17.15 -1.73 5.65
C ALA A 53 15.94 -2.38 4.94
N SER A 54 15.06 -1.62 4.30
CA SER A 54 13.94 -2.18 3.53
C SER A 54 14.42 -2.95 2.29
N PHE A 55 15.60 -2.62 1.75
CA PHE A 55 16.19 -3.32 0.60
C PHE A 55 16.95 -4.59 1.00
N ASP A 56 17.39 -4.66 2.25
CA ASP A 56 18.03 -5.84 2.84
C ASP A 56 17.01 -6.78 3.50
N ALA A 57 15.72 -6.42 3.47
CA ALA A 57 14.67 -7.20 4.09
C ALA A 57 14.60 -8.62 3.51
N PRO A 58 14.65 -9.67 4.35
CA PRO A 58 14.78 -11.05 3.89
C PRO A 58 13.46 -11.65 3.35
N GLY A 59 12.35 -10.91 3.45
CA GLY A 59 11.02 -11.37 3.08
C GLY A 59 10.89 -11.68 1.59
N ARG A 60 10.56 -12.93 1.28
CA ARG A 60 10.39 -13.40 -0.12
C ARG A 60 9.31 -12.62 -0.87
N PHE A 61 8.24 -12.25 -0.17
CA PHE A 61 7.03 -11.62 -0.71
C PHE A 61 6.83 -10.17 -0.25
N GLU A 62 7.83 -9.60 0.42
CA GLU A 62 7.79 -8.20 0.85
C GLU A 62 8.34 -7.28 -0.25
N ASP A 63 7.68 -6.15 -0.46
CA ASP A 63 8.10 -5.07 -1.38
C ASP A 63 7.62 -3.71 -0.85
N PHE A 64 8.37 -3.19 0.12
CA PHE A 64 8.04 -1.93 0.78
C PHE A 64 8.00 -0.74 -0.19
N VAL A 65 8.73 -0.79 -1.31
CA VAL A 65 8.65 0.26 -2.33
C VAL A 65 7.27 0.27 -2.96
N VAL A 66 6.77 -0.90 -3.37
CA VAL A 66 5.43 -1.01 -3.96
C VAL A 66 4.35 -0.68 -2.93
N HIS A 67 4.52 -1.10 -1.67
CA HIS A 67 3.60 -0.77 -0.58
C HIS A 67 3.43 0.74 -0.43
N GLU A 68 4.53 1.46 -0.22
CA GLU A 68 4.48 2.91 0.00
C GLU A 68 4.04 3.67 -1.25
N ALA A 69 4.41 3.19 -2.45
CA ALA A 69 3.93 3.77 -3.70
C ALA A 69 2.41 3.59 -3.88
N ALA A 70 1.85 2.45 -3.43
CA ALA A 70 0.41 2.24 -3.43
C ALA A 70 -0.31 3.25 -2.54
N HIS A 71 0.31 3.66 -1.43
CA HIS A 71 -0.23 4.74 -0.61
C HIS A 71 -0.23 6.10 -1.29
N ILE A 72 0.84 6.46 -2.01
CA ILE A 72 0.86 7.68 -2.83
C ILE A 72 -0.32 7.69 -3.82
N PHE A 73 -0.68 6.57 -4.42
CA PHE A 73 -1.73 6.54 -5.44
C PHE A 73 -3.13 6.88 -4.92
N HIS A 74 -3.42 6.66 -3.63
CA HIS A 74 -4.70 7.07 -3.05
C HIS A 74 -4.63 8.41 -2.30
N ASN A 75 -3.42 8.92 -2.04
CA ASN A 75 -3.16 10.24 -1.45
C ASN A 75 -2.87 11.34 -2.51
N CYS A 76 -2.55 10.98 -3.75
CA CYS A 76 -2.18 11.93 -4.79
C CYS A 76 -3.42 12.47 -5.51
N LYS A 77 -3.57 13.79 -5.55
CA LYS A 77 -4.59 14.44 -6.38
C LYS A 77 -4.25 14.32 -7.85
N ARG A 78 -5.29 14.22 -8.68
CA ARG A 78 -5.13 14.11 -10.15
C ARG A 78 -4.45 15.34 -10.75
N GLU A 79 -4.78 16.53 -10.25
CA GLU A 79 -4.22 17.79 -10.74
C GLU A 79 -2.69 17.85 -10.58
N THR A 80 -2.13 17.21 -9.54
CA THR A 80 -0.69 17.11 -9.31
C THR A 80 0.05 16.48 -10.49
N LEU A 81 -0.63 15.61 -11.24
CA LEU A 81 -0.09 14.94 -12.44
C LEU A 81 -0.61 15.56 -13.74
N GLY A 82 -1.21 16.76 -13.69
CA GLY A 82 -1.83 17.42 -14.84
C GLY A 82 -3.09 16.71 -15.34
N LEU A 83 -3.65 15.78 -14.57
CA LEU A 83 -4.87 15.08 -14.91
C LEU A 83 -6.08 15.89 -14.43
N ARG A 84 -7.15 15.91 -15.25
CA ARG A 84 -8.40 16.59 -14.88
C ARG A 84 -9.02 15.96 -13.64
N GLU A 85 -9.30 16.82 -12.65
CA GLU A 85 -10.13 16.52 -11.48
C GLU A 85 -11.61 16.59 -11.83
N THR A 86 -12.43 15.70 -11.27
CA THR A 86 -13.89 15.82 -11.29
C THR A 86 -14.44 15.55 -9.89
N ARG A 87 -15.70 15.95 -9.65
CA ARG A 87 -16.42 15.69 -8.38
C ARG A 87 -16.44 14.22 -7.93
N THR A 88 -16.20 13.29 -8.84
CA THR A 88 -16.23 11.84 -8.58
C THR A 88 -14.89 11.17 -8.89
N ARG A 89 -13.83 11.96 -9.09
CA ARG A 89 -12.47 11.53 -9.41
C ARG A 89 -11.53 12.66 -8.99
N GLU A 90 -11.38 12.85 -7.69
CA GLU A 90 -10.44 13.85 -7.13
C GLU A 90 -9.02 13.27 -7.05
N TRP A 91 -8.92 12.06 -6.51
CA TRP A 91 -7.68 11.34 -6.27
C TRP A 91 -7.27 10.50 -7.49
N LEU A 92 -5.98 10.16 -7.58
CA LEU A 92 -5.41 9.37 -8.67
C LEU A 92 -6.10 8.00 -8.75
N LEU A 93 -6.17 7.30 -7.62
CA LEU A 93 -6.98 6.10 -7.41
C LEU A 93 -7.96 6.29 -6.26
N GLU A 94 -9.23 5.98 -6.49
CA GLU A 94 -10.24 5.97 -5.42
C GLU A 94 -10.22 4.61 -4.72
N ILE A 95 -9.68 4.61 -3.51
CA ILE A 95 -9.61 3.47 -2.60
C ILE A 95 -10.50 3.76 -1.39
N ASP A 96 -11.30 2.78 -0.99
CA ASP A 96 -12.10 2.86 0.23
C ASP A 96 -11.18 3.08 1.44
N PHE A 97 -11.55 3.99 2.33
CA PHE A 97 -10.69 4.40 3.44
C PHE A 97 -10.28 3.21 4.31
N GLY A 98 -11.20 2.27 4.57
CA GLY A 98 -10.92 1.06 5.36
C GLY A 98 -10.07 0.02 4.62
N LYS A 99 -9.85 0.18 3.32
CA LYS A 99 -9.11 -0.77 2.47
C LYS A 99 -7.78 -0.24 1.96
N ARG A 100 -7.32 0.94 2.42
CA ARG A 100 -6.06 1.55 1.98
C ARG A 100 -4.84 0.67 2.28
N GLU A 101 -4.79 0.05 3.46
CA GLU A 101 -3.75 -0.91 3.83
C GLU A 101 -3.89 -2.22 3.06
N THR A 102 -5.11 -2.78 2.99
CA THR A 102 -5.37 -4.00 2.21
C THR A 102 -4.96 -3.81 0.74
N PHE A 103 -5.20 -2.64 0.16
CA PHE A 103 -4.75 -2.29 -1.17
C PHE A 103 -3.23 -2.27 -1.30
N ALA A 104 -2.52 -1.65 -0.34
CA ALA A 104 -1.07 -1.56 -0.35
C ALA A 104 -0.42 -2.95 -0.21
N TYR A 105 -0.81 -3.74 0.80
CA TYR A 105 -0.33 -5.11 0.98
C TYR A 105 -0.67 -6.03 -0.21
N ALA A 106 -1.84 -5.87 -0.82
CA ALA A 106 -2.20 -6.66 -2.00
C ALA A 106 -1.35 -6.29 -3.21
N CYS A 107 -1.05 -5.00 -3.40
CA CYS A 107 -0.15 -4.54 -4.45
C CYS A 107 1.27 -5.06 -4.23
N GLU A 108 1.77 -4.97 -3.00
CA GLU A 108 3.07 -5.47 -2.55
C GLU A 108 3.23 -6.96 -2.89
N ALA A 109 2.37 -7.82 -2.33
CA ALA A 109 2.49 -9.25 -2.56
C ALA A 109 2.27 -9.62 -4.03
N TYR A 110 1.29 -9.01 -4.71
CA TYR A 110 1.05 -9.28 -6.12
C TYR A 110 2.24 -8.88 -7.01
N SER A 111 2.96 -7.79 -6.68
CA SER A 111 4.19 -7.40 -7.39
C SER A 111 5.26 -8.48 -7.30
N ARG A 112 5.45 -9.04 -6.10
CA ARG A 112 6.45 -10.09 -5.83
C ARG A 112 6.08 -11.40 -6.49
N LEU A 113 4.81 -11.81 -6.42
CA LEU A 113 4.31 -12.97 -7.15
C LEU A 113 4.56 -12.84 -8.66
N GLN A 114 4.31 -11.64 -9.22
CA GLN A 114 4.55 -11.37 -10.63
C GLN A 114 6.03 -11.39 -11.01
N ALA A 115 6.91 -10.88 -10.13
CA ALA A 115 8.35 -10.82 -10.36
C ALA A 115 9.06 -12.18 -10.18
N LEU A 116 8.56 -13.03 -9.28
CA LEU A 116 9.15 -14.33 -8.96
C LEU A 116 8.62 -15.48 -9.83
N GLY A 117 7.40 -15.34 -10.38
CA GLY A 117 6.73 -16.44 -11.08
C GLY A 117 6.65 -16.26 -12.60
N ASP A 118 7.19 -17.24 -13.33
CA ASP A 118 7.17 -17.32 -14.79
C ASP A 118 5.89 -17.99 -15.29
N GLY A 119 4.76 -17.30 -15.06
CA GLY A 119 3.44 -17.67 -15.56
C GLY A 119 2.45 -18.12 -14.49
N LEU A 120 1.23 -18.47 -14.92
CA LEU A 120 0.09 -18.64 -14.02
C LEU A 120 0.30 -19.75 -12.97
N ARG A 121 0.80 -20.92 -13.38
CA ARG A 121 0.99 -22.06 -12.46
C ARG A 121 2.02 -21.75 -11.37
N GLU A 122 3.10 -21.08 -11.74
CA GLU A 122 4.12 -20.72 -10.75
C GLU A 122 3.63 -19.64 -9.80
N ARG A 123 2.91 -18.63 -10.30
CA ARG A 123 2.27 -17.60 -9.46
C ARG A 123 1.25 -18.18 -8.48
N GLN A 124 0.48 -19.19 -8.91
CA GLN A 124 -0.43 -19.93 -8.03
C GLN A 124 0.33 -20.72 -6.95
N ARG A 125 1.45 -21.35 -7.30
CA ARG A 125 2.31 -22.04 -6.33
C ARG A 125 2.90 -21.06 -5.31
N LEU A 126 3.43 -19.94 -5.78
CA LEU A 126 3.98 -18.88 -4.92
C LEU A 126 2.89 -18.25 -4.03
N LEU A 127 1.67 -18.09 -4.53
CA LEU A 127 0.54 -17.64 -3.72
C LEU A 127 0.23 -18.66 -2.62
N ALA A 128 0.20 -19.96 -2.94
CA ALA A 128 0.00 -21.00 -1.93
C ALA A 128 1.13 -21.05 -0.88
N GLU A 129 2.37 -20.71 -1.26
CA GLU A 129 3.49 -20.53 -0.33
C GLU A 129 3.26 -19.30 0.57
N HIS A 130 2.87 -18.17 -0.01
CA HIS A 130 2.55 -16.94 0.72
C HIS A 130 1.40 -17.13 1.72
N GLU A 131 0.36 -17.86 1.34
CA GLU A 131 -0.78 -18.21 2.21
C GLU A 131 -0.38 -19.02 3.45
N GLN A 132 0.74 -19.76 3.40
CA GLN A 132 1.27 -20.52 4.53
C GLN A 132 2.21 -19.69 5.41
N GLY A 133 2.64 -18.51 4.94
CA GLY A 133 3.52 -17.60 5.65
C GLY A 133 2.77 -16.72 6.65
N SER A 134 3.49 -15.72 7.16
CA SER A 134 2.91 -14.70 8.03
C SER A 134 1.98 -13.79 7.23
N MET A 135 0.77 -13.56 7.75
CA MET A 135 -0.15 -12.56 7.21
C MET A 135 0.30 -11.14 7.57
N PRO A 136 -0.17 -10.11 6.83
CA PRO A 136 0.13 -8.72 7.17
C PRO A 136 -0.09 -8.44 8.68
N PRO A 137 0.90 -7.86 9.38
CA PRO A 137 0.81 -7.64 10.82
C PRO A 137 -0.11 -6.46 11.21
N ASP A 138 -0.77 -5.85 10.23
CA ASP A 138 -1.63 -4.67 10.43
C ASP A 138 -3.07 -5.08 10.71
N GLU A 139 -3.58 -4.75 11.90
CA GLU A 139 -4.95 -5.08 12.35
C GLU A 139 -6.04 -4.47 11.46
N ARG A 140 -5.71 -3.47 10.63
CA ARG A 140 -6.63 -2.87 9.65
C ARG A 140 -6.86 -3.79 8.44
N VAL A 141 -6.06 -4.84 8.29
CA VAL A 141 -6.14 -5.79 7.17
C VAL A 141 -6.85 -7.07 7.61
N ASP A 142 -8.00 -7.35 7.00
CA ASP A 142 -8.63 -8.66 7.10
C ASP A 142 -7.83 -9.67 6.26
N ALA A 143 -7.20 -10.64 6.91
CA ALA A 143 -6.34 -11.62 6.26
C ALA A 143 -7.09 -12.52 5.25
N VAL A 144 -8.38 -12.82 5.51
CA VAL A 144 -9.19 -13.66 4.62
C VAL A 144 -9.52 -12.88 3.35
N GLU A 145 -9.99 -11.65 3.48
CA GLU A 145 -10.27 -10.76 2.35
C GLU A 145 -9.00 -10.51 1.53
N TYR A 146 -7.88 -10.23 2.20
CA TYR A 146 -6.58 -10.01 1.57
C TYR A 146 -6.16 -11.18 0.67
N VAL A 147 -6.21 -12.41 1.18
CA VAL A 147 -5.86 -13.59 0.41
C VAL A 147 -6.83 -13.81 -0.75
N ASP A 148 -8.13 -13.60 -0.55
CA ASP A 148 -9.12 -13.73 -1.63
C ASP A 148 -8.89 -12.73 -2.76
N ILE A 149 -8.51 -11.49 -2.44
CA ILE A 149 -8.11 -10.47 -3.42
C ILE A 149 -6.89 -10.97 -4.24
N LEU A 150 -5.88 -11.54 -3.59
CA LEU A 150 -4.70 -12.07 -4.26
C LEU A 150 -5.03 -13.25 -5.17
N ARG A 151 -5.89 -14.18 -4.74
CA ARG A 151 -6.37 -15.31 -5.56
C ARG A 151 -7.03 -14.83 -6.84
N GLU A 152 -7.93 -13.84 -6.73
CA GLU A 152 -8.58 -13.23 -7.89
C GLU A 152 -7.57 -12.52 -8.80
N ALA A 153 -6.61 -11.80 -8.23
CA ALA A 153 -5.61 -11.06 -8.98
C ALA A 153 -4.66 -11.97 -9.76
N VAL A 154 -4.20 -13.07 -9.14
CA VAL A 154 -3.32 -14.07 -9.77
C VAL A 154 -4.05 -14.83 -10.87
N ALA A 155 -5.32 -15.19 -10.67
CA ALA A 155 -6.12 -15.88 -11.68
C ALA A 155 -6.44 -14.99 -12.90
N ALA A 156 -6.42 -13.67 -12.75
CA ALA A 156 -6.77 -12.73 -13.79
C ALA A 156 -5.56 -12.22 -14.58
N ARG A 157 -5.73 -12.02 -15.90
CA ARG A 157 -4.71 -11.34 -16.74
C ARG A 157 -4.53 -9.86 -16.38
N ASN A 158 -5.46 -9.29 -15.63
CA ASN A 158 -5.51 -7.88 -15.24
C ASN A 158 -5.54 -7.70 -13.72
N GLY A 159 -4.74 -8.48 -12.97
CA GLY A 159 -4.80 -8.56 -11.51
C GLY A 159 -4.74 -7.21 -10.79
N TRP A 160 -3.90 -6.27 -11.23
CA TRP A 160 -3.88 -4.90 -10.70
C TRP A 160 -5.25 -4.21 -10.69
N LYS A 161 -6.05 -4.41 -11.75
CA LYS A 161 -7.42 -3.87 -11.84
C LYS A 161 -8.39 -4.60 -10.92
N ARG A 162 -8.15 -5.88 -10.62
CA ARG A 162 -8.95 -6.66 -9.66
C ARG A 162 -8.70 -6.19 -8.23
N ILE A 163 -7.44 -6.00 -7.88
CA ILE A 163 -7.03 -5.43 -6.58
C ILE A 163 -7.70 -4.06 -6.39
N LEU A 164 -7.54 -3.15 -7.37
CA LEU A 164 -8.21 -1.85 -7.34
C LEU A 164 -9.72 -1.99 -7.19
N GLN A 165 -10.39 -2.82 -7.99
CA GLN A 165 -11.84 -2.98 -7.94
C GLN A 165 -12.34 -3.47 -6.57
N ARG A 166 -11.62 -4.40 -5.93
CA ARG A 166 -11.97 -4.94 -4.61
C ARG A 166 -11.74 -3.94 -3.48
N CYS A 167 -10.77 -3.05 -3.65
CA CYS A 167 -10.44 -2.02 -2.67
C CYS A 167 -11.12 -0.67 -2.92
N SER A 168 -11.75 -0.44 -4.08
CA SER A 168 -12.50 0.79 -4.34
C SER A 168 -13.80 0.87 -3.53
N PRO A 169 -14.32 2.09 -3.26
CA PRO A 169 -15.61 2.26 -2.61
C PRO A 169 -16.73 1.55 -3.39
N PRO A 170 -17.79 1.08 -2.71
CA PRO A 170 -18.95 0.53 -3.39
C PRO A 170 -19.48 1.55 -4.40
N ARG A 171 -19.69 1.12 -5.64
CA ARG A 171 -20.36 1.99 -6.63
C ARG A 171 -21.73 2.36 -6.07
N ALA A 172 -21.94 3.63 -5.75
CA ALA A 172 -23.25 4.14 -5.40
C ALA A 172 -24.24 3.67 -6.48
N ALA A 173 -25.25 2.88 -6.08
CA ALA A 173 -26.29 2.45 -6.98
C ALA A 173 -26.83 3.71 -7.67
N ARG A 174 -26.71 3.76 -9.00
CA ARG A 174 -27.27 4.83 -9.83
C ARG A 174 -28.71 5.00 -9.37
N ARG A 175 -29.02 6.07 -8.61
CA ARG A 175 -30.38 6.40 -8.15
C ARG A 175 -31.28 6.24 -9.37
N THR A 176 -32.09 5.20 -9.38
CA THR A 176 -33.18 5.07 -10.32
C THR A 176 -34.02 6.31 -10.06
N ARG A 177 -33.94 7.30 -10.95
CA ARG A 177 -34.95 8.36 -11.02
C ARG A 177 -36.22 7.63 -11.42
N ILE A 178 -36.96 7.14 -10.45
CA ILE A 178 -38.38 6.91 -10.61
C ILE A 178 -38.93 8.33 -10.71
N GLY A 179 -39.16 8.76 -11.94
CA GLY A 179 -39.98 9.93 -12.20
C GLY A 179 -41.40 9.54 -11.85
N GLU A 180 -41.95 10.17 -10.84
CA GLU A 180 -43.40 10.26 -10.69
C GLU A 180 -43.84 11.44 -11.57
N ALA A 181 -44.68 11.09 -12.55
CA ALA A 181 -45.42 12.00 -13.41
C ALA A 181 -46.74 12.39 -12.73
#